data_AF-A0A2H0MWH0-F1
#
_entry.id   AF-A0A2H0MWH0-F1
#
_cell.length_a   1.000
_cell.length_b   1.000
_cell.length_c   1.000
_cell.angle_alpha   90.00
_cell.angle_beta   90.00
_cell.angle_gamma   90.00
#
_symmetry.space_group_name_H-M   'P 1'
#
loop_
_entity.id
_entity.type
_entity.pdbx_description
1 polymer ?
#
loop_
_entity_poly.entity_id
_entity_poly.type
_entity_poly.pdbx_seq_one_letter_code
_entity_poly.pdbx_strand_id
1 'polypeptide(L)'
;MRENSNPGCRIALLQESGNQDFFIFFTVFGYNKTMISIRKYQLLSIASFLTVFLTICVLNTAFAQVVPGEESENFDLQVLLTNEQAFEIAFPGSDQVKREKTWVTDEQRLAIGEICQQTIEDRRFNFYVGKKGSQVLGYALIDHMIGKSFPITFITILNVDGTVRDVEIMVYREPRGWEVKYESFLKQFFGRNAQSDYREINSITGATLSVRAITRGVSKAAAAYKVIYLDKKK
;
A
#
# COMPACT_ATOMS: atom_id res chain seq x y z
N MET A 1 11.64 53.20 -27.94
CA MET A 1 11.42 53.27 -29.40
C MET A 1 11.93 51.97 -30.01
N ARG A 2 11.20 51.36 -30.94
CA ARG A 2 11.58 50.16 -31.73
C ARG A 2 11.73 48.87 -30.88
N GLU A 3 11.18 47.70 -31.23
CA GLU A 3 11.33 46.88 -32.45
C GLU A 3 12.75 46.30 -32.62
N ASN A 4 12.96 45.01 -32.98
CA ASN A 4 12.04 43.87 -33.18
C ASN A 4 12.85 42.56 -33.28
N SER A 5 12.40 41.44 -32.68
CA SER A 5 12.65 40.08 -33.21
C SER A 5 11.81 38.97 -32.54
N ASN A 6 11.20 38.14 -33.38
CA ASN A 6 10.53 36.85 -33.10
C ASN A 6 11.39 35.74 -33.80
N PRO A 7 11.10 34.41 -33.77
CA PRO A 7 10.03 33.69 -33.07
C PRO A 7 10.44 32.39 -32.31
N GLY A 8 9.55 31.89 -31.44
CA GLY A 8 9.65 30.57 -30.81
C GLY A 8 8.32 30.05 -30.26
N CYS A 9 7.83 28.92 -30.78
CA CYS A 9 6.59 28.21 -30.39
C CYS A 9 6.58 27.73 -28.91
N ARG A 10 5.44 27.46 -28.23
CA ARG A 10 4.01 27.46 -28.62
C ARG A 10 3.06 27.46 -27.39
N ILE A 11 1.84 27.98 -27.58
CA ILE A 11 0.55 27.63 -26.92
C ILE A 11 0.51 27.60 -25.37
N ALA A 12 -0.27 28.54 -24.82
CA ALA A 12 -0.98 28.35 -23.55
C ALA A 12 -2.43 27.94 -23.83
N LEU A 13 -3.06 27.24 -22.88
CA LEU A 13 -4.52 27.03 -22.84
C LEU A 13 -5.10 27.82 -21.66
N LEU A 14 -6.11 28.65 -21.96
CA LEU A 14 -7.05 29.19 -20.98
C LEU A 14 -8.48 28.84 -21.42
N GLN A 15 -9.39 28.77 -20.46
CA GLN A 15 -10.66 28.05 -20.57
C GLN A 15 -11.83 28.94 -20.17
N GLU A 16 -12.52 29.50 -21.17
CA GLU A 16 -13.83 30.15 -21.05
C GLU A 16 -14.68 29.63 -22.23
N SER A 17 -15.72 28.81 -22.01
CA SER A 17 -17.02 29.05 -21.36
C SER A 17 -18.09 29.58 -22.32
N GLY A 18 -18.85 28.63 -22.88
CA GLY A 18 -20.26 28.77 -23.30
C GLY A 18 -20.71 29.99 -24.10
N ASN A 19 -20.85 29.82 -25.41
CA ASN A 19 -22.18 29.99 -26.04
C ASN A 19 -22.31 29.20 -27.35
N GLN A 20 -23.48 28.65 -27.64
CA GLN A 20 -23.83 27.97 -28.91
C GLN A 20 -25.33 28.12 -29.16
N ASP A 21 -25.72 29.29 -29.69
CA ASP A 21 -27.12 29.59 -29.98
C ASP A 21 -27.28 30.11 -31.42
N PHE A 22 -28.00 29.34 -32.22
CA PHE A 22 -28.74 29.74 -33.44
C PHE A 22 -28.01 30.18 -34.73
N PHE A 23 -28.83 30.27 -35.80
CA PHE A 23 -28.53 30.71 -37.18
C PHE A 23 -27.58 29.78 -38.00
N ILE A 24 -27.66 29.66 -39.33
CA ILE A 24 -28.54 30.19 -40.40
C ILE A 24 -28.99 28.92 -41.21
N PHE A 25 -30.11 28.76 -41.93
CA PHE A 25 -31.01 29.66 -42.68
C PHE A 25 -32.37 28.98 -42.96
N PHE A 26 -33.34 29.70 -43.57
CA PHE A 26 -34.48 29.11 -44.28
C PHE A 26 -34.92 30.04 -45.42
N THR A 27 -35.19 29.53 -46.63
CA THR A 27 -35.72 30.35 -47.74
C THR A 27 -36.73 29.56 -48.58
N VAL A 28 -37.96 30.08 -48.56
CA VAL A 28 -39.02 30.01 -49.58
C VAL A 28 -38.88 28.95 -50.68
N PHE A 29 -39.77 27.96 -50.65
CA PHE A 29 -40.77 27.77 -51.72
C PHE A 29 -41.96 26.99 -51.17
N GLY A 30 -43.17 27.40 -51.51
CA GLY A 30 -44.39 26.63 -51.22
C GLY A 30 -45.00 26.10 -52.51
N TYR A 31 -45.69 24.96 -52.45
CA TYR A 31 -46.96 24.74 -53.16
C TYR A 31 -47.71 23.54 -52.55
N ASN A 32 -48.89 23.23 -53.10
CA ASN A 32 -49.95 22.47 -52.46
C ASN A 32 -49.93 20.94 -52.76
N LYS A 33 -50.76 20.17 -52.03
CA LYS A 33 -51.16 18.77 -52.28
C LYS A 33 -50.09 17.65 -52.30
N THR A 34 -50.05 16.85 -51.23
CA THR A 34 -50.32 15.38 -51.23
C THR A 34 -50.32 14.85 -49.79
N MET A 35 -51.44 14.34 -49.28
CA MET A 35 -51.96 12.96 -49.39
C MET A 35 -51.13 11.88 -48.65
N ILE A 36 -51.38 11.76 -47.35
CA ILE A 36 -51.54 10.49 -46.59
C ILE A 36 -50.57 9.33 -46.96
N SER A 37 -49.30 9.37 -46.55
CA SER A 37 -48.45 8.13 -46.53
C SER A 37 -47.27 8.11 -45.53
N ILE A 38 -47.28 8.91 -44.46
CA ILE A 38 -46.12 9.04 -43.55
C ILE A 38 -46.24 8.18 -42.26
N ARG A 39 -47.46 7.95 -41.74
CA ARG A 39 -47.67 7.33 -40.42
C ARG A 39 -47.17 5.88 -40.25
N LYS A 40 -47.00 5.09 -41.32
CA LYS A 40 -46.54 3.69 -41.20
C LYS A 40 -45.02 3.55 -41.01
N TYR A 41 -44.21 4.37 -41.68
CA TYR A 41 -42.74 4.21 -41.65
C TYR A 41 -42.10 4.69 -40.34
N GLN A 42 -42.61 5.75 -39.72
CA GLN A 42 -42.08 6.21 -38.42
C GLN A 42 -42.35 5.19 -37.29
N LEU A 43 -43.53 4.55 -37.28
CA LEU A 43 -43.86 3.51 -36.29
C LEU A 43 -43.01 2.25 -36.44
N LEU A 44 -42.69 1.82 -37.68
CA LEU A 44 -41.79 0.69 -37.93
C LEU A 44 -40.36 0.95 -37.42
N SER A 45 -39.85 2.17 -37.59
CA SER A 45 -38.49 2.54 -37.17
C SER A 45 -38.34 2.46 -35.64
N ILE A 46 -39.27 3.06 -34.89
CA ILE A 46 -39.21 3.12 -33.42
C ILE A 46 -39.29 1.71 -32.81
N ALA A 47 -40.12 0.83 -33.37
CA ALA A 47 -40.24 -0.55 -32.91
C ALA A 47 -38.92 -1.34 -33.06
N SER A 48 -38.15 -1.09 -34.13
CA SER A 48 -36.84 -1.73 -34.35
C SER A 48 -35.79 -1.29 -33.33
N PHE A 49 -35.72 0.01 -33.02
CA PHE A 49 -34.82 0.49 -31.97
C PHE A 49 -35.21 -0.03 -30.58
N LEU A 50 -36.51 -0.14 -30.28
CA LEU A 50 -36.98 -0.65 -29.00
C LEU A 50 -36.65 -2.13 -28.79
N THR A 51 -36.76 -2.98 -29.83
CA THR A 51 -36.40 -4.40 -29.72
C THR A 51 -34.90 -4.62 -29.63
N VAL A 52 -34.08 -3.85 -30.36
CA VAL A 52 -32.61 -3.85 -30.22
C VAL A 52 -32.19 -3.41 -28.82
N PHE A 53 -32.83 -2.38 -28.25
CA PHE A 53 -32.53 -1.94 -26.89
C PHE A 53 -32.92 -3.02 -25.86
N LEU A 54 -34.09 -3.66 -26.01
CA LEU A 54 -34.51 -4.78 -25.13
C LEU A 54 -33.53 -5.95 -25.18
N THR A 55 -33.08 -6.38 -26.37
CA THR A 55 -32.16 -7.53 -26.49
C THR A 55 -30.77 -7.21 -25.95
N ILE A 56 -30.28 -5.97 -26.11
CA ILE A 56 -29.05 -5.49 -25.46
C ILE A 56 -29.20 -5.50 -23.93
N CYS A 57 -30.33 -5.04 -23.38
CA CYS A 57 -30.59 -5.14 -21.94
C CYS A 57 -30.59 -6.60 -21.44
N VAL A 58 -31.25 -7.52 -22.17
CA VAL A 58 -31.28 -8.95 -21.81
C VAL A 58 -29.88 -9.57 -21.85
N LEU A 59 -29.07 -9.27 -22.87
CA LEU A 59 -27.66 -9.73 -22.93
C LEU A 59 -26.84 -9.24 -21.73
N ASN A 60 -26.99 -7.97 -21.35
CA ASN A 60 -26.28 -7.41 -20.20
C ASN A 60 -26.74 -8.04 -18.86
N THR A 61 -28.04 -8.35 -18.70
CA THR A 61 -28.51 -9.06 -17.50
C THR A 61 -27.93 -10.47 -17.35
N ALA A 62 -27.59 -11.15 -18.45
CA ALA A 62 -26.91 -12.45 -18.38
C ALA A 62 -25.44 -12.34 -17.94
N PHE A 63 -24.73 -11.27 -18.34
CA PHE A 63 -23.34 -11.03 -17.92
C PHE A 63 -23.21 -10.54 -16.46
N ALA A 64 -24.24 -9.90 -15.91
CA ALA A 64 -24.21 -9.33 -14.56
C ALA A 64 -24.09 -10.37 -13.41
N GLN A 65 -24.28 -11.67 -13.68
CA GLN A 65 -24.31 -12.71 -12.64
C GLN A 65 -22.97 -13.43 -12.40
N VAL A 66 -21.87 -13.02 -13.05
CA VAL A 66 -20.52 -13.56 -12.80
C VAL A 66 -19.56 -12.46 -12.35
N VAL A 67 -19.97 -11.70 -11.32
CA VAL A 67 -19.02 -11.09 -10.39
C VAL A 67 -18.58 -12.22 -9.43
N PRO A 68 -17.30 -12.63 -9.39
CA PRO A 68 -16.83 -13.53 -8.34
C PRO A 68 -17.08 -12.84 -7.00
N GLY A 69 -17.86 -13.49 -6.12
CA GLY A 69 -18.28 -12.88 -4.87
C GLY A 69 -17.08 -12.42 -4.06
N GLU A 70 -17.15 -11.20 -3.53
CA GLU A 70 -16.16 -10.73 -2.56
C GLU A 70 -16.18 -11.68 -1.36
N GLU A 71 -15.11 -12.47 -1.18
CA GLU A 71 -14.89 -13.20 0.07
C GLU A 71 -14.89 -12.14 1.18
N SER A 72 -15.85 -12.19 2.09
CA SER A 72 -15.85 -11.33 3.27
C SER A 72 -14.62 -11.68 4.10
N GLU A 73 -13.57 -10.85 3.98
CA GLU A 73 -12.27 -10.99 4.64
C GLU A 73 -12.46 -11.17 6.14
N ASN A 74 -12.54 -12.43 6.58
CA ASN A 74 -12.99 -12.75 7.93
C ASN A 74 -11.91 -12.37 8.96
N PHE A 75 -12.14 -11.27 9.65
CA PHE A 75 -11.21 -10.65 10.59
C PHE A 75 -11.05 -11.52 11.86
N ASP A 76 -9.99 -12.32 11.88
CA ASP A 76 -9.60 -13.15 13.03
C ASP A 76 -8.50 -12.46 13.85
N LEU A 77 -8.86 -11.93 15.02
CA LEU A 77 -7.96 -11.18 15.90
C LEU A 77 -7.27 -12.10 16.92
N GLN A 78 -6.04 -12.51 16.61
CA GLN A 78 -5.19 -13.27 17.53
C GLN A 78 -4.17 -12.33 18.20
N VAL A 79 -4.42 -11.96 19.46
CA VAL A 79 -3.39 -11.31 20.32
C VAL A 79 -2.52 -12.41 20.92
N LEU A 80 -1.23 -12.38 20.60
CA LEU A 80 -0.24 -13.40 20.98
C LEU A 80 0.67 -12.91 22.10
N LEU A 81 1.08 -11.64 22.07
CA LEU A 81 1.90 -10.99 23.10
C LEU A 81 1.41 -9.57 23.38
N THR A 82 1.33 -9.21 24.67
CA THR A 82 1.19 -7.80 25.09
C THR A 82 2.50 -7.04 24.91
N ASN A 83 2.47 -5.71 24.98
CA ASN A 83 3.70 -4.90 25.00
C ASN A 83 4.63 -5.29 26.16
N GLU A 84 4.06 -5.61 27.33
CA GLU A 84 4.82 -5.97 28.54
C GLU A 84 5.53 -7.32 28.36
N GLN A 85 4.82 -8.34 27.86
CA GLN A 85 5.40 -9.65 27.54
C GLN A 85 6.49 -9.52 26.46
N ALA A 86 6.22 -8.76 25.40
CA ALA A 86 7.20 -8.49 24.34
C ALA A 86 8.45 -7.75 24.85
N PHE A 87 8.32 -6.87 25.86
CA PHE A 87 9.46 -6.17 26.45
C PHE A 87 10.26 -7.03 27.44
N GLU A 88 9.64 -7.94 28.19
CA GLU A 88 10.37 -8.91 29.01
C GLU A 88 11.16 -9.89 28.11
N ILE A 89 10.55 -10.37 27.02
CA ILE A 89 11.24 -11.18 25.99
C ILE A 89 12.36 -10.37 25.34
N ALA A 90 12.15 -9.09 25.01
CA ALA A 90 13.14 -8.24 24.37
C ALA A 90 14.33 -7.88 25.28
N PHE A 91 14.07 -7.60 26.55
CA PHE A 91 15.01 -6.99 27.49
C PHE A 91 14.95 -7.68 28.87
N PRO A 92 15.27 -8.99 28.95
CA PRO A 92 15.05 -9.80 30.14
C PRO A 92 15.81 -9.24 31.35
N GLY A 93 15.08 -9.00 32.44
CA GLY A 93 15.63 -8.37 33.65
C GLY A 93 16.16 -6.95 33.43
N SER A 94 15.56 -6.16 32.55
CA SER A 94 15.83 -4.71 32.45
C SER A 94 15.16 -3.93 33.58
N ASP A 95 15.79 -2.82 34.00
CA ASP A 95 15.22 -1.91 35.01
C ASP A 95 14.40 -0.79 34.35
N GLN A 96 14.61 -0.55 33.05
CA GLN A 96 13.93 0.49 32.27
C GLN A 96 13.86 0.14 30.79
N VAL A 97 12.69 0.30 30.19
CA VAL A 97 12.49 0.28 28.73
C VAL A 97 12.07 1.67 28.26
N LYS A 98 12.96 2.37 27.55
CA LYS A 98 12.72 3.74 27.08
C LYS A 98 12.28 3.74 25.62
N ARG A 99 11.14 4.36 25.29
CA ARG A 99 10.76 4.67 23.90
C ARG A 99 11.51 5.90 23.40
N GLU A 100 12.37 5.72 22.41
CA GLU A 100 13.06 6.79 21.68
C GLU A 100 12.35 7.04 20.34
N LYS A 101 11.93 8.29 20.13
CA LYS A 101 11.30 8.74 18.89
C LYS A 101 12.35 9.47 18.06
N THR A 102 12.71 8.95 16.90
CA THR A 102 13.74 9.54 16.03
C THR A 102 13.14 9.90 14.68
N TRP A 103 13.20 11.18 14.33
CA TRP A 103 12.95 11.66 12.98
C TRP A 103 14.19 11.41 12.11
N VAL A 104 14.00 11.03 10.86
CA VAL A 104 15.08 10.82 9.88
C VAL A 104 15.11 11.94 8.84
N THR A 105 16.30 12.28 8.35
CA THR A 105 16.44 13.14 7.16
C THR A 105 16.06 12.37 5.89
N ASP A 106 15.84 13.06 4.77
CA ASP A 106 15.57 12.37 3.51
C ASP A 106 16.78 11.58 3.00
N GLU A 107 18.01 12.02 3.28
CA GLU A 107 19.25 11.27 3.04
C GLU A 107 19.24 9.94 3.82
N GLN A 108 18.91 9.99 5.11
CA GLN A 108 18.80 8.78 5.94
C GLN A 108 17.66 7.87 5.46
N ARG A 109 16.52 8.44 5.09
CA ARG A 109 15.36 7.70 4.55
C ARG A 109 15.71 6.97 3.25
N LEU A 110 16.47 7.61 2.36
CA LEU A 110 17.01 7.00 1.14
C LEU A 110 18.01 5.90 1.46
N ALA A 111 19.00 6.16 2.33
CA ALA A 111 20.00 5.16 2.71
C ALA A 111 19.39 3.90 3.36
N ILE A 112 18.37 4.05 4.22
CA ILE A 112 17.61 2.92 4.78
C ILE A 112 16.94 2.13 3.64
N GLY A 113 16.35 2.83 2.67
CA GLY A 113 15.67 2.22 1.54
C GLY A 113 16.58 1.47 0.57
N GLU A 114 17.77 2.02 0.28
CA GLU A 114 18.82 1.34 -0.49
C GLU A 114 19.27 0.04 0.20
N ILE A 115 19.53 0.11 1.52
CA ILE A 115 20.00 -1.03 2.32
C ILE A 115 18.97 -2.16 2.35
N CYS A 116 17.69 -1.87 2.63
CA CYS A 116 16.64 -2.90 2.70
C CYS A 116 15.91 -3.16 1.37
N GLN A 117 16.33 -2.53 0.26
CA GLN A 117 15.77 -2.62 -1.09
C GLN A 117 14.27 -2.27 -1.16
N GLN A 118 13.86 -1.17 -0.49
CA GLN A 118 12.47 -0.73 -0.39
C GLN A 118 12.34 0.80 -0.41
N THR A 119 11.24 1.31 -0.98
CA THR A 119 10.83 2.70 -0.76
C THR A 119 10.42 2.88 0.70
N ILE A 120 11.11 3.76 1.43
CA ILE A 120 10.76 4.14 2.80
C ILE A 120 10.01 5.47 2.79
N GLU A 121 8.77 5.45 3.29
CA GLU A 121 7.93 6.64 3.51
C GLU A 121 7.98 7.10 4.98
N ASP A 122 8.35 6.18 5.90
CA ASP A 122 8.52 6.43 7.33
C ASP A 122 9.54 7.56 7.62
N ARG A 123 9.03 8.75 7.99
CA ARG A 123 9.87 9.87 8.46
C ARG A 123 10.25 9.79 9.93
N ARG A 124 9.73 8.82 10.69
CA ARG A 124 9.93 8.69 12.14
C ARG A 124 9.90 7.24 12.61
N PHE A 125 10.99 6.78 13.20
CA PHE A 125 11.09 5.48 13.85
C PHE A 125 10.90 5.61 15.38
N ASN A 126 10.32 4.58 16.01
CA ASN A 126 10.02 4.54 17.45
C ASN A 126 10.72 3.34 18.08
N PHE A 127 12.04 3.41 18.24
CA PHE A 127 12.79 2.33 18.89
C PHE A 127 12.51 2.29 20.39
N TYR A 128 12.48 1.09 20.96
CA TYR A 128 12.52 0.85 22.40
C TYR A 128 13.94 0.45 22.78
N VAL A 129 14.44 0.97 23.91
CA VAL A 129 15.80 0.73 24.40
C VAL A 129 15.71 0.14 25.80
N GLY A 130 16.05 -1.13 25.94
CA GLY A 130 16.13 -1.80 27.24
C GLY A 130 17.45 -1.49 27.94
N LYS A 131 17.39 -1.16 29.23
CA LYS A 131 18.55 -0.79 30.03
C LYS A 131 18.58 -1.49 31.38
N LYS A 132 19.79 -1.78 31.85
CA LYS A 132 20.06 -2.22 33.22
C LYS A 132 21.12 -1.29 33.82
N GLY A 133 20.75 -0.47 34.79
CA GLY A 133 21.53 0.69 35.21
C GLY A 133 21.96 1.57 34.01
N SER A 134 23.28 1.70 33.81
CA SER A 134 23.87 2.42 32.68
C SER A 134 24.04 1.59 31.40
N GLN A 135 23.95 0.26 31.48
CA GLN A 135 24.13 -0.63 30.34
C GLN A 135 22.89 -0.66 29.45
N VAL A 136 23.07 -0.53 28.14
CA VAL A 136 22.05 -0.85 27.14
C VAL A 136 22.09 -2.35 26.88
N LEU A 137 20.96 -3.05 27.07
CA LEU A 137 20.84 -4.48 26.80
C LEU A 137 20.60 -4.75 25.31
N GLY A 138 19.86 -3.86 24.65
CA GLY A 138 19.52 -3.96 23.24
C GLY A 138 18.50 -2.91 22.82
N TYR A 139 18.03 -3.06 21.59
CA TYR A 139 17.02 -2.22 20.96
C TYR A 139 15.88 -3.08 20.42
N ALA A 140 14.69 -2.51 20.25
CA ALA A 140 13.60 -3.17 19.54
C ALA A 140 12.75 -2.18 18.74
N LEU A 141 12.17 -2.63 17.63
CA LEU A 141 11.19 -1.88 16.85
C LEU A 141 9.92 -2.71 16.75
N ILE A 142 8.78 -2.12 17.14
CA ILE A 142 7.45 -2.68 16.83
C ILE A 142 7.01 -2.07 15.50
N ASP A 143 6.65 -2.91 14.55
CA ASP A 143 6.25 -2.52 13.19
C ASP A 143 4.88 -3.13 12.82
N HIS A 144 4.24 -2.55 11.80
CA HIS A 144 2.88 -2.90 11.37
C HIS A 144 2.85 -3.05 9.85
N MET A 145 2.96 -4.30 9.37
CA MET A 145 3.04 -4.59 7.92
C MET A 145 1.77 -5.33 7.47
N ILE A 146 1.15 -4.89 6.37
CA ILE A 146 -0.01 -5.59 5.78
C ILE A 146 0.42 -6.98 5.28
N GLY A 147 -0.33 -8.02 5.66
CA GLY A 147 -0.15 -9.39 5.19
C GLY A 147 -0.80 -9.61 3.82
N LYS A 148 -1.89 -10.38 3.76
CA LYS A 148 -2.81 -10.38 2.62
C LYS A 148 -3.62 -9.08 2.55
N SER A 149 -4.19 -8.68 3.68
CA SER A 149 -5.28 -7.70 3.78
C SER A 149 -5.23 -6.86 5.06
N PHE A 150 -4.77 -7.44 6.18
CA PHE A 150 -4.75 -6.79 7.50
C PHE A 150 -3.33 -6.62 8.03
N PRO A 151 -3.07 -5.65 8.92
CA PRO A 151 -1.75 -5.47 9.49
C PRO A 151 -1.38 -6.61 10.45
N ILE A 152 -0.21 -7.18 10.25
CA ILE A 152 0.51 -8.02 11.21
C ILE A 152 1.33 -7.09 12.10
N THR A 153 1.19 -7.21 13.43
CA THR A 153 2.00 -6.46 14.40
C THR A 153 3.04 -7.39 15.01
N PHE A 154 4.30 -7.02 14.92
CA PHE A 154 5.43 -7.80 15.42
C PHE A 154 6.54 -6.90 15.95
N ILE A 155 7.39 -7.45 16.81
CA ILE A 155 8.57 -6.79 17.37
C ILE A 155 9.83 -7.42 16.76
N THR A 156 10.72 -6.59 16.20
CA THR A 156 12.08 -6.98 15.83
C THR A 156 13.02 -6.55 16.94
N ILE A 157 13.78 -7.49 17.52
CA ILE A 157 14.68 -7.26 18.65
C ILE A 157 16.11 -7.33 18.14
N LEU A 158 16.90 -6.30 18.47
CA LEU A 158 18.25 -6.06 17.97
C LEU A 158 19.26 -5.98 19.11
N ASN A 159 20.41 -6.63 18.93
CA ASN A 159 21.60 -6.44 19.75
C ASN A 159 22.21 -5.04 19.50
N VAL A 160 23.14 -4.62 20.38
CA VAL A 160 23.80 -3.30 20.33
C VAL A 160 24.73 -3.13 19.10
N ASP A 161 25.07 -4.23 18.42
CA ASP A 161 25.82 -4.26 17.16
C ASP A 161 24.93 -4.21 15.89
N GLY A 162 23.60 -4.28 16.06
CA GLY A 162 22.64 -4.30 14.96
C GLY A 162 22.34 -5.68 14.36
N THR A 163 22.81 -6.77 14.98
CA THR A 163 22.30 -8.12 14.68
C THR A 163 20.90 -8.31 15.29
N VAL A 164 20.02 -8.99 14.56
CA VAL A 164 18.70 -9.40 15.04
C VAL A 164 18.89 -10.52 16.06
N ARG A 165 18.50 -10.25 17.31
CA ARG A 165 18.48 -11.23 18.39
C ARG A 165 17.23 -12.09 18.34
N ASP A 166 16.10 -11.50 17.95
CA ASP A 166 14.80 -12.18 17.91
C ASP A 166 13.77 -11.45 17.07
N VAL A 167 12.70 -12.15 16.67
CA VAL A 167 11.52 -11.56 16.03
C VAL A 167 10.27 -12.26 16.56
N GLU A 168 9.33 -11.50 17.10
CA GLU A 168 8.14 -12.04 17.78
C GLU A 168 6.83 -11.42 17.28
N ILE A 169 5.82 -12.25 17.02
CA ILE A 169 4.51 -11.78 16.53
C ILE A 169 3.63 -11.40 17.73
N MET A 170 3.16 -10.15 17.77
CA MET A 170 2.37 -9.63 18.88
C MET A 170 0.87 -9.72 18.63
N VAL A 171 0.44 -9.35 17.42
CA VAL A 171 -0.98 -9.41 17.02
C VAL A 171 -1.11 -9.81 15.55
N TYR A 172 -1.78 -10.93 15.31
CA TYR A 172 -2.18 -11.40 13.98
C TYR A 172 -3.66 -11.09 13.73
N ARG A 173 -4.03 -10.86 12.47
CA ARG A 173 -5.35 -10.32 12.09
C ARG A 173 -5.96 -10.97 10.84
N GLU A 174 -5.45 -12.11 10.40
CA GLU A 174 -5.84 -12.77 9.15
C GLU A 174 -6.27 -14.23 9.40
N PRO A 175 -7.26 -14.77 8.66
CA PRO A 175 -7.78 -16.12 8.90
C PRO A 175 -6.88 -17.24 8.32
N ARG A 176 -5.80 -16.89 7.61
CA ARG A 176 -4.81 -17.79 6.99
C ARG A 176 -3.42 -17.16 7.08
N GLY A 177 -2.36 -17.95 6.89
CA GLY A 177 -0.97 -17.48 6.93
C GLY A 177 -0.39 -17.33 8.34
N TRP A 178 -1.13 -17.72 9.37
CA TRP A 178 -0.76 -17.64 10.78
C TRP A 178 0.47 -18.49 11.15
N GLU A 179 0.90 -19.38 10.25
CA GLU A 179 2.11 -20.18 10.34
C GLU A 179 3.39 -19.33 10.50
N VAL A 180 3.35 -18.03 10.13
CA VAL A 180 4.45 -17.09 10.40
C VAL A 180 4.67 -16.80 11.89
N LYS A 181 3.77 -17.21 12.78
CA LYS A 181 3.96 -17.16 14.25
C LYS A 181 4.77 -18.32 14.80
N TYR A 182 5.18 -19.29 13.97
CA TYR A 182 6.01 -20.41 14.41
C TYR A 182 7.47 -20.01 14.58
N GLU A 183 8.05 -20.42 15.71
CA GLU A 183 9.46 -20.24 16.06
C GLU A 183 10.43 -20.74 14.96
N SER A 184 10.05 -21.79 14.22
CA SER A 184 10.81 -22.34 13.09
C SER A 184 10.93 -21.37 11.90
N PHE A 185 9.94 -20.48 11.69
CA PHE A 185 10.03 -19.41 10.71
C PHE A 185 10.85 -18.23 11.26
N LEU A 186 10.56 -17.82 12.50
CA LEU A 186 11.13 -16.62 13.13
C LEU A 186 12.64 -16.75 13.40
N LYS A 187 13.11 -17.95 13.77
CA LYS A 187 14.55 -18.25 13.95
C LYS A 187 15.41 -18.00 12.72
N GLN A 188 14.83 -17.94 11.51
CA GLN A 188 15.58 -17.61 10.28
C GLN A 188 16.12 -16.18 10.25
N PHE A 189 15.60 -15.29 11.10
CA PHE A 189 16.10 -13.92 11.25
C PHE A 189 17.26 -13.81 12.26
N PHE A 190 17.49 -14.82 13.11
CA PHE A 190 18.53 -14.78 14.14
C PHE A 190 19.93 -14.52 13.54
N GLY A 191 20.66 -13.56 14.10
CA GLY A 191 22.00 -13.18 13.67
C GLY A 191 22.06 -12.37 12.37
N ARG A 192 20.95 -12.22 11.62
CA ARG A 192 20.91 -11.36 10.44
C ARG A 192 21.05 -9.90 10.85
N ASN A 193 21.62 -9.07 9.98
CA ASN A 193 21.83 -7.64 10.23
C ASN A 193 21.43 -6.82 8.98
N ALA A 194 21.83 -5.56 8.91
CA ALA A 194 21.53 -4.68 7.79
C ALA A 194 22.31 -5.00 6.49
N GLN A 195 23.19 -6.01 6.49
CA GLN A 195 23.97 -6.46 5.34
C GLN A 195 23.61 -7.90 4.91
N SER A 196 22.71 -8.58 5.64
CA SER A 196 22.26 -9.94 5.31
C SER A 196 21.25 -9.96 4.16
N ASP A 197 21.28 -11.00 3.33
CA ASP A 197 20.30 -11.14 2.25
C ASP A 197 18.98 -11.73 2.76
N TYR A 198 17.97 -10.87 2.95
CA TYR A 198 16.64 -11.28 3.39
C TYR A 198 15.84 -12.07 2.34
N ARG A 199 16.35 -12.24 1.10
CA ARG A 199 15.74 -13.08 0.06
C ARG A 199 15.93 -14.58 0.32
N GLU A 200 16.87 -14.94 1.20
CA GLU A 200 17.14 -16.31 1.64
C GLU A 200 16.11 -16.88 2.63
N ILE A 201 15.20 -16.06 3.17
CA ILE A 201 14.20 -16.50 4.15
C ILE A 201 13.22 -17.46 3.46
N ASN A 202 13.13 -18.69 3.97
CA ASN A 202 12.26 -19.71 3.38
C ASN A 202 10.78 -19.28 3.47
N SER A 203 10.08 -19.44 2.35
CA SER A 203 8.65 -19.17 2.25
C SER A 203 7.83 -20.32 2.82
N ILE A 204 6.70 -19.99 3.45
CA ILE A 204 5.71 -20.96 3.92
C ILE A 204 4.57 -21.04 2.90
N THR A 205 4.22 -22.25 2.46
CA THR A 205 3.09 -22.52 1.57
C THR A 205 1.80 -21.92 2.13
N GLY A 206 1.10 -21.09 1.35
CA GLY A 206 -0.15 -20.44 1.76
C GLY A 206 0.03 -19.13 2.55
N ALA A 207 1.22 -18.84 3.11
CA ALA A 207 1.50 -17.64 3.90
C ALA A 207 2.42 -16.63 3.18
N THR A 208 2.61 -16.75 1.86
CA THR A 208 3.62 -16.00 1.08
C THR A 208 3.57 -14.48 1.27
N LEU A 209 2.38 -13.90 1.45
CA LEU A 209 2.22 -12.46 1.68
C LEU A 209 2.61 -12.07 3.12
N SER A 210 2.14 -12.82 4.12
CA SER A 210 2.51 -12.67 5.54
C SER A 210 4.02 -12.82 5.76
N VAL A 211 4.66 -13.79 5.10
CA VAL A 211 6.13 -13.96 5.08
C VAL A 211 6.82 -12.73 4.50
N ARG A 212 6.40 -12.26 3.32
CA ARG A 212 6.97 -11.06 2.68
C ARG A 212 6.81 -9.82 3.55
N ALA A 213 5.67 -9.65 4.23
CA ALA A 213 5.39 -8.55 5.12
C ALA A 213 6.37 -8.49 6.30
N ILE A 214 6.54 -9.61 7.01
CA ILE A 214 7.45 -9.71 8.17
C ILE A 214 8.90 -9.54 7.71
N THR A 215 9.36 -10.30 6.71
CA THR A 215 10.72 -10.23 6.19
C THR A 215 11.11 -8.80 5.75
N ARG A 216 10.19 -8.06 5.12
CA ARG A 216 10.39 -6.66 4.74
C ARG A 216 10.51 -5.71 5.94
N GLY A 217 9.69 -5.88 6.97
CA GLY A 217 9.76 -5.04 8.18
C GLY A 217 10.96 -5.35 9.08
N VAL A 218 11.36 -6.62 9.22
CA VAL A 218 12.61 -7.00 9.92
C VAL A 218 13.83 -6.39 9.20
N SER A 219 13.87 -6.49 7.87
CA SER A 219 14.92 -5.86 7.06
C SER A 219 14.92 -4.32 7.21
N LYS A 220 13.74 -3.68 7.17
CA LYS A 220 13.56 -2.25 7.44
C LYS A 220 14.07 -1.86 8.84
N ALA A 221 13.78 -2.66 9.86
CA ALA A 221 14.19 -2.41 11.24
C ALA A 221 15.72 -2.47 11.41
N ALA A 222 16.38 -3.48 10.85
CA ALA A 222 17.84 -3.60 10.87
C ALA A 222 18.52 -2.45 10.09
N ALA A 223 18.02 -2.12 8.89
CA ALA A 223 18.52 -1.00 8.08
C ALA A 223 18.35 0.36 8.79
N ALA A 224 17.16 0.61 9.36
CA ALA A 224 16.88 1.81 10.14
C ALA A 224 17.80 1.92 11.37
N TYR A 225 18.00 0.83 12.09
CA TYR A 225 18.90 0.82 13.25
C TYR A 225 20.33 1.17 12.87
N LYS A 226 20.87 0.57 11.80
CA LYS A 226 22.22 0.88 11.30
C LYS A 226 22.39 2.38 11.01
N VAL A 227 21.52 2.96 10.19
CA VAL A 227 21.61 4.37 9.78
C VAL A 227 21.37 5.34 10.94
N ILE A 228 20.50 4.98 11.90
CA ILE A 228 20.12 5.87 13.01
C ILE A 228 21.09 5.79 14.21
N TYR A 229 21.69 4.62 14.48
CA TYR A 229 22.44 4.36 15.72
C TYR A 229 23.87 3.83 15.52
N LEU A 230 24.22 3.22 14.38
CA LEU A 230 25.57 2.70 14.14
C LEU A 230 26.42 3.66 13.32
N ASP A 231 25.89 4.17 12.21
CA ASP A 231 26.66 5.07 11.34
C ASP A 231 26.87 6.48 11.95
N LYS A 232 26.14 6.83 13.03
CA LYS A 232 26.43 8.00 13.89
C LYS A 232 27.60 7.83 14.87
N LYS A 233 28.21 6.63 14.95
CA LYS A 233 29.35 6.34 15.84
C LYS A 233 30.70 6.36 15.10
N LYS A 234 30.72 6.88 13.87
CA LYS A 234 31.90 7.09 13.02
C LYS A 234 32.11 8.59 12.81
#